data_AF-A0AAJ7BTF0-F1
#
_entry.id   AF-A0AAJ7BTF0-F1
#
_cell.length_a   1.000
_cell.length_b   1.000
_cell.length_c   1.000
_cell.angle_alpha   90.00
_cell.angle_beta   90.00
_cell.angle_gamma   90.00
#
_symmetry.space_group_name_H-M   'P 1'
#
loop_
_entity.id
_entity.type
_entity.pdbx_description
1 polymer ?
#
loop_
_entity_poly.entity_id
_entity_poly.type
_entity_poly.pdbx_seq_one_letter_code
_entity_poly.pdbx_strand_id
1 'polypeptide(L)'
;MECIVANVDHMRFDIEIALDEQYGALPLPFTGMDKSIAAVCQFYPRGTCIKGASCPFRHVRGDRTIVCKHWLRGLCKKGDQCEFLHEYDMTKMPECYFYSRFNACHNKECPFLHIDPETKVRDCPWYDRGFCRHGPLCRHRHVRRVLCMAYLAGFCPEGQNCKFMHPRFELPAVQDMQPKEGKKVMITCHFCGEGGHKAIYCNKMPADAKEAQVRLEMEGGSHASHHHLNVHNGPPTRGPQKPLEEVTCYKCGTKGHYANKCPKGHLAFLSHASGGAGQNPNYRR
;
A
#
# COMPACT_ATOMS: atom_id res chain seq x y z
N MET A 1 -7.90 36.51 -31.66
CA MET A 1 -7.61 37.82 -32.30
C MET A 1 -7.24 38.87 -31.25
N GLU A 2 -7.88 38.85 -30.08
CA GLU A 2 -7.59 39.76 -28.95
C GLU A 2 -6.14 39.69 -28.46
N CYS A 3 -5.52 38.51 -28.42
CA CYS A 3 -4.10 38.34 -28.03
C CYS A 3 -3.09 39.01 -28.99
N ILE A 4 -3.51 39.41 -30.20
CA ILE A 4 -2.68 40.10 -31.19
C ILE A 4 -2.93 41.62 -31.15
N VAL A 5 -4.18 42.02 -30.88
CA VAL A 5 -4.59 43.44 -30.87
C VAL A 5 -4.27 44.11 -29.53
N ALA A 6 -4.39 43.39 -28.41
CA ALA A 6 -4.16 43.88 -27.06
C ALA A 6 -3.39 42.83 -26.24
N ASN A 7 -2.16 42.53 -26.67
CA ASN A 7 -1.28 41.63 -25.94
C ASN A 7 -0.81 42.29 -24.63
N VAL A 8 -1.05 41.64 -23.49
CA VAL A 8 -0.64 42.11 -22.16
C VAL A 8 0.45 41.25 -21.52
N ASP A 9 1.08 40.33 -22.27
CA ASP A 9 2.05 39.36 -21.73
C ASP A 9 3.32 40.03 -21.19
N HIS A 10 3.62 41.25 -21.64
CA HIS A 10 4.75 42.07 -21.19
C HIS A 10 4.42 42.94 -19.97
N MET A 11 3.14 43.01 -19.58
CA MET A 11 2.69 43.78 -18.43
C MET A 11 2.56 42.84 -17.23
N ARG A 12 3.10 43.26 -16.09
CA ARG A 12 2.91 42.54 -14.82
C ARG A 12 1.84 43.25 -14.02
N PHE A 13 0.77 42.54 -13.70
CA PHE A 13 -0.34 43.12 -12.96
C PHE A 13 -0.08 43.08 -11.45
N ASP A 14 -0.60 44.06 -10.71
CA ASP A 14 -0.52 44.08 -9.25
C ASP A 14 -1.13 42.82 -8.62
N ILE A 15 -2.16 42.26 -9.26
CA ILE A 15 -2.79 41.00 -8.84
C ILE A 15 -1.81 39.83 -8.93
N GLU A 16 -1.00 39.75 -9.98
CA GLU A 16 0.00 38.68 -10.14
C GLU A 16 1.08 38.79 -9.07
N ILE A 17 1.58 40.01 -8.83
CA ILE A 17 2.55 40.30 -7.75
C ILE A 17 1.95 39.89 -6.40
N ALA A 18 0.70 40.27 -6.13
CA ALA A 18 0.03 39.95 -4.88
C ALA A 18 -0.23 38.44 -4.67
N LEU A 19 -0.51 37.69 -5.74
CA LEU A 19 -0.70 36.24 -5.70
C LEU A 19 0.61 35.49 -5.50
N ASP A 20 1.69 35.90 -6.17
CA ASP A 20 3.01 35.30 -6.05
C ASP A 20 3.62 35.54 -4.66
N GLU A 21 3.53 36.76 -4.18
CA GLU A 21 4.07 37.15 -2.87
C GLU A 21 3.11 36.80 -1.72
N GLN A 22 1.89 36.35 -2.04
CA GLN A 22 0.84 35.97 -1.09
C GLN A 22 0.51 37.08 -0.07
N TYR A 23 0.44 38.33 -0.54
CA TYR A 23 0.11 39.48 0.30
C TYR A 23 -1.29 39.36 0.92
N GLY A 24 -1.44 39.87 2.16
CA GLY A 24 -2.73 39.88 2.86
C GLY A 24 -3.23 38.51 3.35
N ALA A 25 -2.49 37.43 3.12
CA ALA A 25 -2.89 36.11 3.58
C ALA A 25 -2.70 35.96 5.11
N LEU A 26 -3.78 36.11 5.86
CA LEU A 26 -3.79 35.87 7.31
C LEU A 26 -3.71 34.37 7.64
N PRO A 27 -3.13 33.99 8.79
CA PRO A 27 -3.15 32.61 9.24
C PRO A 27 -4.59 32.14 9.48
N LEU A 28 -4.85 30.86 9.26
CA LEU A 28 -6.16 30.28 9.51
C LEU A 28 -6.53 30.38 11.01
N PRO A 29 -7.79 30.70 11.33
CA PRO A 29 -8.23 30.87 12.72
C PRO A 29 -8.19 29.57 13.53
N PHE A 30 -8.33 28.42 12.86
CA PHE A 30 -8.31 27.10 13.50
C PHE A 30 -7.33 26.16 12.80
N THR A 31 -6.60 25.39 13.60
CA THR A 31 -5.69 24.36 13.10
C THR A 31 -6.49 23.17 12.53
N GLY A 32 -6.07 22.64 11.38
CA GLY A 32 -6.69 21.45 10.80
C GLY A 32 -7.92 21.70 9.91
N MET A 33 -8.19 22.97 9.55
CA MET A 33 -9.16 23.27 8.50
C MET A 33 -8.73 22.66 7.15
N ASP A 34 -9.73 22.20 6.39
CA ASP A 34 -9.50 21.72 5.03
C ASP A 34 -9.14 22.88 4.11
N LYS A 35 -8.03 22.70 3.40
CA LYS A 35 -7.45 23.65 2.43
C LYS A 35 -7.51 23.11 1.00
N SER A 36 -8.39 22.13 0.76
CA SER A 36 -8.50 21.43 -0.52
C SER A 36 -8.77 22.33 -1.73
N ILE A 37 -9.48 23.45 -1.53
CA ILE A 37 -9.82 24.45 -2.55
C ILE A 37 -8.79 25.59 -2.63
N ALA A 38 -7.88 25.69 -1.65
CA ALA A 38 -6.88 26.74 -1.62
C ALA A 38 -5.75 26.49 -2.63
N ALA A 39 -5.17 27.58 -3.14
CA ALA A 39 -4.00 27.51 -4.00
C ALA A 39 -2.81 26.84 -3.28
N VAL A 40 -1.88 26.28 -4.06
CA VAL A 40 -0.66 25.68 -3.52
C VAL A 40 0.27 26.78 -3.04
N CYS A 41 0.82 26.64 -1.83
CA CYS A 41 1.78 27.60 -1.30
C CYS A 41 3.07 27.55 -2.12
N GLN A 42 3.50 28.68 -2.70
CA GLN A 42 4.76 28.75 -3.46
C GLN A 42 6.00 28.69 -2.53
N PHE A 43 5.88 29.14 -1.28
CA PHE A 43 6.98 29.19 -0.32
C PHE A 43 7.25 27.84 0.37
N TYR A 44 6.26 26.94 0.45
CA TYR A 44 6.41 25.67 1.14
C TYR A 44 7.35 24.69 0.42
N PRO A 45 7.23 24.48 -0.91
CA PRO A 45 8.20 23.68 -1.66
C PRO A 45 9.63 24.23 -1.57
N ARG A 46 9.77 25.55 -1.41
CA ARG A 46 11.05 26.26 -1.25
C ARG A 46 11.60 26.23 0.17
N GLY A 47 10.82 25.77 1.15
CA GLY A 47 11.19 25.74 2.57
C GLY A 47 11.17 27.09 3.28
N THR A 48 10.64 28.16 2.67
CA THR A 48 10.61 29.52 3.23
C THR A 48 9.26 29.89 3.87
N CYS A 49 8.28 28.96 3.89
CA CYS A 49 6.97 29.22 4.47
C CYS A 49 7.01 29.27 6.01
N ILE A 50 6.84 30.47 6.58
CA ILE A 50 6.81 30.70 8.03
C ILE A 50 5.49 30.28 8.70
N LYS A 51 4.41 30.13 7.92
CA LYS A 51 3.04 29.93 8.43
C LYS A 51 2.74 28.48 8.82
N GLY A 52 3.62 27.53 8.50
CA GLY A 52 3.51 26.14 8.94
C GLY A 52 2.11 25.53 8.68
N ALA A 53 1.52 24.88 9.69
CA ALA A 53 0.22 24.22 9.56
C ALA A 53 -0.98 25.19 9.49
N SER A 54 -0.81 26.44 9.94
CA SER A 54 -1.83 27.50 9.88
C SER A 54 -1.76 28.34 8.60
N CYS A 55 -0.88 27.96 7.66
CA CYS A 55 -0.86 28.55 6.33
C CYS A 55 -2.24 28.40 5.66
N PRO A 56 -2.85 29.46 5.11
CA PRO A 56 -4.13 29.37 4.40
C PRO A 56 -4.02 28.62 3.07
N PHE A 57 -2.80 28.51 2.53
CA PHE A 57 -2.51 27.81 1.29
C PHE A 57 -2.18 26.35 1.53
N ARG A 58 -2.40 25.53 0.50
CA ARG A 58 -2.18 24.10 0.53
C ARG A 58 -0.69 23.76 0.47
N HIS A 59 -0.25 22.86 1.35
CA HIS A 59 1.11 22.33 1.37
C HIS A 59 1.17 20.95 0.67
N VAL A 60 1.86 20.89 -0.46
CA VAL A 60 2.02 19.68 -1.28
C VAL A 60 3.36 19.03 -0.96
N ARG A 61 3.33 17.77 -0.52
CA ARG A 61 4.51 16.89 -0.34
C ARG A 61 4.66 15.96 -1.56
N GLY A 62 5.89 15.70 -2.00
CA GLY A 62 6.19 14.95 -3.23
C GLY A 62 6.20 13.42 -3.12
N ASP A 63 5.81 12.86 -1.97
CA ASP A 63 5.89 11.43 -1.64
C ASP A 63 4.61 10.64 -1.96
N ARG A 64 3.56 11.29 -2.47
CA ARG A 64 2.24 10.68 -2.65
C ARG A 64 2.07 10.12 -4.06
N THR A 65 1.79 8.82 -4.16
CA THR A 65 1.74 8.10 -5.43
C THR A 65 0.34 7.80 -5.94
N ILE A 66 -0.66 7.70 -5.06
CA ILE A 66 -2.02 7.27 -5.41
C ILE A 66 -3.03 8.37 -5.05
N VAL A 67 -3.98 8.63 -5.93
CA VAL A 67 -5.06 9.62 -5.72
C VAL A 67 -5.97 9.21 -4.56
N CYS A 68 -6.30 10.19 -3.71
CA CYS A 68 -7.17 9.99 -2.56
C CYS A 68 -8.63 9.80 -2.97
N LYS A 69 -9.19 8.62 -2.71
CA LYS A 69 -10.61 8.32 -2.97
C LYS A 69 -11.60 9.26 -2.25
N HIS A 70 -11.23 9.79 -1.08
CA HIS A 70 -12.10 10.66 -0.28
C HIS A 70 -12.05 12.11 -0.76
N TRP A 71 -10.92 12.55 -1.29
CA TRP A 71 -10.75 13.88 -1.86
C TRP A 71 -11.55 14.03 -3.16
N LEU A 72 -11.59 12.99 -4.00
CA LEU A 72 -12.46 12.97 -5.20
C LEU A 72 -13.94 13.20 -4.89
N ARG A 73 -14.37 12.95 -3.65
CA ARG A 73 -15.75 13.17 -3.16
C ARG A 73 -15.90 14.44 -2.34
N GLY A 74 -14.83 15.21 -2.11
CA GLY A 74 -14.84 16.38 -1.23
C GLY A 74 -14.96 16.07 0.28
N LEU A 75 -14.67 14.83 0.69
CA LEU A 75 -14.86 14.35 2.07
C LEU A 75 -13.54 14.09 2.82
N CYS A 76 -12.42 14.58 2.30
CA CYS A 76 -11.12 14.34 2.92
C CYS A 76 -10.89 15.27 4.12
N LYS A 77 -10.97 14.72 5.35
CA LYS A 77 -10.70 15.48 6.59
C LYS A 77 -9.22 15.70 6.87
N LYS A 78 -8.33 14.97 6.19
CA LYS A 78 -6.87 15.01 6.43
C LYS A 78 -6.19 16.19 5.74
N GLY A 79 -6.86 16.87 4.79
CA GLY A 79 -6.31 18.01 4.06
C GLY A 79 -4.89 17.72 3.55
N ASP A 80 -3.95 18.60 3.86
CA ASP A 80 -2.54 18.52 3.45
C ASP A 80 -1.78 17.34 4.06
N GLN A 81 -2.25 16.82 5.20
CA GLN A 81 -1.64 15.68 5.90
C GLN A 81 -2.15 14.34 5.37
N CYS A 82 -2.93 14.34 4.29
CA CYS A 82 -3.35 13.11 3.65
C CYS A 82 -2.15 12.38 3.03
N GLU A 83 -2.03 11.09 3.29
CA GLU A 83 -1.02 10.19 2.70
C GLU A 83 -1.25 9.94 1.20
N PHE A 84 -2.44 10.33 0.69
CA PHE A 84 -2.86 10.13 -0.68
C PHE A 84 -2.87 11.47 -1.45
N LEU A 85 -2.59 11.39 -2.75
CA LEU A 85 -2.48 12.53 -3.64
C LEU A 85 -3.84 13.24 -3.79
N HIS A 86 -3.84 14.57 -3.67
CA HIS A 86 -5.00 15.43 -3.87
C HIS A 86 -4.87 16.16 -5.22
N GLU A 87 -4.68 15.38 -6.28
CA GLU A 87 -4.59 15.85 -7.67
C GLU A 87 -5.38 14.90 -8.54
N TYR A 88 -6.01 15.42 -9.58
CA TYR A 88 -6.78 14.61 -10.52
C TYR A 88 -5.83 14.07 -11.60
N ASP A 89 -5.31 12.87 -11.35
CA ASP A 89 -4.46 12.14 -12.29
C ASP A 89 -5.06 10.73 -12.51
N MET A 90 -5.50 10.46 -13.73
CA MET A 90 -6.13 9.18 -14.09
C MET A 90 -5.14 8.02 -14.00
N THR A 91 -3.84 8.27 -14.22
CA THR A 91 -2.81 7.22 -14.21
C THR A 91 -2.47 6.74 -12.80
N LYS A 92 -2.63 7.62 -11.81
CA LYS A 92 -2.37 7.36 -10.39
C LYS A 92 -3.64 7.00 -9.62
N MET A 93 -4.73 6.70 -10.32
CA MET A 93 -5.98 6.33 -9.71
C MET A 93 -5.90 4.92 -9.09
N PRO A 94 -6.46 4.67 -7.90
CA PRO A 94 -6.49 3.32 -7.35
C PRO A 94 -7.26 2.33 -8.24
N GLU A 95 -6.90 1.05 -8.10
CA GLU A 95 -7.58 -0.06 -8.78
C GLU A 95 -9.06 -0.12 -8.37
N CYS A 96 -9.93 -0.41 -9.34
CA CYS A 96 -11.34 -0.61 -9.09
C CYS A 96 -11.56 -1.90 -8.30
N TYR A 97 -12.12 -1.78 -7.10
CA TYR A 97 -12.38 -2.92 -6.22
C TYR A 97 -13.33 -3.95 -6.85
N PHE A 98 -14.40 -3.49 -7.50
CA PHE A 98 -15.40 -4.37 -8.12
C PHE A 98 -14.82 -5.14 -9.30
N TYR A 99 -14.06 -4.45 -10.15
CA TYR A 99 -13.42 -5.07 -11.30
C TYR A 99 -12.32 -6.06 -10.87
N SER A 100 -11.47 -5.69 -9.90
CA SER A 100 -10.41 -6.58 -9.40
C SER A 100 -10.93 -7.87 -8.74
N ARG A 101 -12.12 -7.84 -8.12
CA ARG A 101 -12.72 -8.98 -7.41
C ARG A 101 -13.67 -9.81 -8.26
N PHE A 102 -14.48 -9.17 -9.08
CA PHE A 102 -15.60 -9.80 -9.79
C PHE A 102 -15.45 -9.76 -11.32
N ASN A 103 -14.35 -9.19 -11.84
CA ASN A 103 -14.11 -8.95 -13.28
C ASN A 103 -15.27 -8.22 -13.99
N ALA A 104 -16.09 -7.50 -13.23
CA ALA A 104 -17.25 -6.77 -13.72
C ALA A 104 -17.40 -5.47 -12.92
N CYS A 105 -17.48 -4.34 -13.62
CA CYS A 105 -17.85 -3.06 -13.03
C CYS A 105 -19.21 -2.63 -13.58
N HIS A 106 -20.12 -2.22 -12.70
CA HIS A 106 -21.46 -1.79 -13.07
C HIS A 106 -21.46 -0.40 -13.76
N ASN A 107 -20.49 0.45 -13.41
CA ASN A 107 -20.39 1.80 -13.95
C ASN A 107 -19.53 1.79 -15.22
N LYS A 108 -20.09 2.28 -16.33
CA LYS A 108 -19.39 2.40 -17.62
C LYS A 108 -18.27 3.44 -17.56
N GLU A 109 -18.54 4.57 -16.91
CA GLU A 109 -17.58 5.67 -16.66
C GLU A 109 -16.95 5.52 -15.26
N CYS A 110 -16.30 4.39 -15.00
CA CYS A 110 -15.62 4.19 -13.72
C CYS A 110 -14.30 4.98 -13.69
N PRO A 111 -14.09 5.94 -12.76
CA PRO A 111 -12.83 6.67 -12.72
C PRO A 111 -11.63 5.79 -12.33
N PHE A 112 -11.88 4.67 -11.64
CA PHE A 112 -10.87 3.76 -11.11
C PHE A 112 -10.30 2.83 -12.18
N LEU A 113 -9.03 2.43 -12.03
CA LEU A 113 -8.36 1.59 -13.00
C LEU A 113 -8.95 0.18 -13.05
N HIS A 114 -9.38 -0.25 -14.23
CA HIS A 114 -9.78 -1.62 -14.54
C HIS A 114 -8.53 -2.40 -15.02
N ILE A 115 -7.89 -3.12 -14.09
CA ILE A 115 -6.76 -3.99 -14.39
C ILE A 115 -7.24 -5.43 -14.28
N ASP A 116 -7.13 -6.20 -15.36
CA ASP A 116 -7.47 -7.61 -15.34
C ASP A 116 -6.47 -8.36 -14.46
N PRO A 117 -6.91 -9.15 -13.48
CA PRO A 117 -6.00 -9.89 -12.59
C PRO A 117 -5.08 -10.85 -13.36
N GLU A 118 -5.49 -11.32 -14.54
CA GLU A 118 -4.66 -12.16 -15.43
C GLU A 118 -3.52 -11.37 -16.09
N THR A 119 -3.71 -10.08 -16.35
CA THR A 119 -2.64 -9.21 -16.86
C THR A 119 -1.57 -8.93 -15.80
N LYS A 120 -1.92 -9.00 -14.51
CA LYS A 120 -1.04 -8.78 -13.36
C LYS A 120 -0.08 -9.95 -13.10
N VAL A 121 -0.41 -11.16 -13.55
CA VAL A 121 0.50 -12.31 -13.49
C VAL A 121 1.68 -12.02 -14.43
N ARG A 122 2.90 -12.00 -13.88
CA ARG A 122 4.12 -11.81 -14.66
C ARG A 122 4.24 -12.90 -15.73
N ASP A 123 4.70 -12.51 -16.92
CA ASP A 123 5.09 -13.45 -17.96
C ASP A 123 6.20 -14.35 -17.44
N CYS A 124 6.15 -15.63 -17.81
CA CYS A 124 7.12 -16.62 -17.36
C CYS A 124 8.46 -16.41 -18.07
N PRO A 125 9.54 -16.05 -17.35
CA PRO A 125 10.84 -15.82 -17.98
C PRO A 125 11.46 -17.09 -18.63
N TRP A 126 11.00 -18.28 -18.24
CA TRP A 126 11.43 -19.54 -18.84
C TRP A 126 10.67 -19.83 -20.13
N TYR A 127 9.37 -19.51 -20.17
CA TYR A 127 8.56 -19.68 -21.37
C TYR A 127 8.95 -18.69 -22.46
N ASP A 128 9.27 -17.44 -22.09
CA ASP A 128 9.77 -16.43 -23.03
C ASP A 128 11.12 -16.81 -23.67
N ARG A 129 11.89 -17.67 -22.98
CA ARG A 129 13.12 -18.29 -23.53
C ARG A 129 12.84 -19.54 -24.38
N GLY A 130 11.58 -19.90 -24.57
CA GLY A 130 11.12 -20.99 -25.45
C GLY A 130 10.52 -22.18 -24.70
N PHE A 131 11.02 -22.53 -23.52
CA PHE A 131 10.54 -23.71 -22.78
C PHE A 131 10.43 -23.48 -21.28
N CYS A 132 9.22 -23.66 -20.76
CA CYS A 132 8.97 -23.72 -19.32
C CYS A 132 8.80 -25.16 -18.86
N ARG A 133 9.69 -25.59 -17.96
CA ARG A 133 9.68 -26.88 -17.26
C ARG A 133 8.39 -27.20 -16.50
N HIS A 134 7.60 -26.19 -16.10
CA HIS A 134 6.31 -26.39 -15.45
C HIS A 134 5.15 -26.57 -16.44
N GLY A 135 5.40 -26.38 -17.75
CA GLY A 135 4.39 -26.58 -18.79
C GLY A 135 3.10 -25.81 -18.53
N PRO A 136 1.91 -26.39 -18.77
CA PRO A 136 0.64 -25.71 -18.55
C PRO A 136 0.31 -25.46 -17.06
N LEU A 137 1.05 -26.08 -16.14
CA LEU A 137 0.89 -25.92 -14.68
C LEU A 137 1.76 -24.79 -14.12
N CYS A 138 2.38 -23.96 -14.96
CA CYS A 138 3.19 -22.85 -14.48
C CYS A 138 2.32 -21.77 -13.81
N ARG A 139 2.78 -21.28 -12.66
CA ARG A 139 2.17 -20.14 -11.96
C ARG A 139 2.29 -18.82 -12.73
N HIS A 140 3.28 -18.70 -13.61
CA HIS A 140 3.50 -17.52 -14.44
C HIS A 140 2.78 -17.64 -15.78
N ARG A 141 2.38 -16.51 -16.36
CA ARG A 141 1.63 -16.49 -17.62
C ARG A 141 2.53 -16.94 -18.76
N HIS A 142 2.04 -17.87 -19.58
CA HIS A 142 2.72 -18.33 -20.80
C HIS A 142 2.08 -17.66 -22.01
N VAL A 143 2.74 -16.63 -22.57
CA VAL A 143 2.26 -15.94 -23.77
C VAL A 143 2.94 -16.55 -24.99
N ARG A 144 2.16 -17.23 -25.85
CA ARG A 144 2.66 -17.74 -27.13
C ARG A 144 2.89 -16.58 -28.08
N ARG A 145 4.14 -16.33 -28.44
CA ARG A 145 4.50 -15.31 -29.43
C ARG A 145 5.26 -15.95 -30.59
N VAL A 146 5.08 -15.43 -31.80
CA VAL A 146 5.73 -15.94 -33.01
C VAL A 146 7.17 -15.44 -33.05
N LEU A 147 8.11 -16.37 -33.14
CA LEU A 147 9.55 -16.10 -33.21
C LEU A 147 9.92 -15.49 -34.56
N CYS A 148 10.84 -14.52 -34.55
CA CYS A 148 11.40 -13.99 -35.79
C CYS A 148 12.35 -15.02 -36.40
N MET A 149 12.00 -15.57 -37.57
CA MET A 149 12.84 -16.55 -38.26
C MET A 149 14.20 -15.97 -38.67
N ALA A 150 14.24 -14.69 -39.09
CA ALA A 150 15.49 -14.02 -39.46
C ALA A 150 16.42 -13.82 -38.24
N TYR A 151 15.87 -13.41 -37.10
CA TYR A 151 16.64 -13.28 -35.86
C TYR A 151 17.14 -14.62 -35.33
N LEU A 152 16.29 -15.66 -35.42
CA LEU A 152 16.69 -17.02 -35.05
C LEU A 152 17.83 -17.54 -35.95
N ALA A 153 17.85 -17.14 -37.22
CA ALA A 153 18.95 -17.41 -38.15
C ALA A 153 20.22 -16.57 -37.87
N GLY A 154 20.18 -15.67 -36.88
CA GLY A 154 21.33 -14.92 -36.37
C GLY A 154 21.26 -13.41 -36.60
N PHE A 155 20.47 -12.93 -37.56
CA PHE A 155 20.37 -11.50 -37.84
C PHE A 155 19.00 -11.11 -38.40
N CYS A 156 18.34 -10.16 -37.73
CA CYS A 156 17.13 -9.55 -38.23
C CYS A 156 17.40 -8.10 -38.65
N PRO A 157 17.07 -7.70 -39.89
CA PRO A 157 17.29 -6.34 -40.38
C PRO A 157 16.45 -5.29 -39.64
N GLU A 158 15.34 -5.68 -39.00
CA GLU A 158 14.46 -4.80 -38.23
C GLU A 158 14.95 -4.55 -36.78
N GLY A 159 16.00 -5.24 -36.33
CA GLY A 159 16.62 -5.02 -35.02
C GLY A 159 15.65 -5.20 -33.85
N GLN A 160 15.66 -4.29 -32.87
CA GLN A 160 14.81 -4.39 -31.66
C GLN A 160 13.34 -4.03 -31.92
N ASN A 161 13.03 -3.37 -33.04
CA ASN A 161 11.68 -2.94 -33.40
C ASN A 161 10.95 -3.94 -34.32
N CYS A 162 11.50 -5.15 -34.47
CA CYS A 162 10.92 -6.19 -35.30
C CYS A 162 9.50 -6.58 -34.84
N LYS A 163 8.59 -6.83 -35.80
CA LYS A 163 7.23 -7.29 -35.53
C LYS A 163 7.20 -8.66 -34.81
N PHE A 164 8.22 -9.48 -35.03
CA PHE A 164 8.33 -10.84 -34.50
C PHE A 164 9.26 -10.89 -33.29
N MET A 165 9.02 -11.85 -32.39
CA MET A 165 9.75 -11.91 -31.13
C MET A 165 11.19 -12.37 -31.29
N HIS A 166 12.10 -11.61 -30.67
CA HIS A 166 13.53 -11.89 -30.58
C HIS A 166 13.84 -12.45 -29.19
N PRO A 167 14.15 -13.75 -29.05
CA PRO A 167 14.47 -14.33 -27.75
C PRO A 167 15.76 -13.73 -27.19
N ARG A 168 15.72 -13.29 -25.93
CA ARG A 168 16.93 -12.90 -25.20
C ARG A 168 17.50 -14.16 -24.53
N PHE A 169 18.54 -14.73 -25.13
CA PHE A 169 19.23 -15.92 -24.58
C PHE A 169 20.26 -15.56 -23.50
N GLU A 170 20.64 -14.29 -23.40
CA GLU A 170 21.51 -13.80 -22.34
C GLU A 170 20.80 -13.91 -20.99
N LEU A 171 21.50 -14.48 -20.01
CA LEU A 171 21.10 -14.41 -18.61
C LEU A 171 20.96 -12.92 -18.25
N PRO A 172 19.88 -12.50 -17.58
CA PRO A 172 19.86 -11.17 -16.98
C PRO A 172 21.13 -11.05 -16.16
N ALA A 173 21.95 -10.03 -16.43
CA ALA A 173 22.95 -9.62 -15.47
C ALA A 173 22.20 -9.48 -14.14
N VAL A 174 22.77 -9.98 -13.06
CA VAL A 174 22.22 -9.95 -11.68
C VAL A 174 21.85 -8.53 -11.17
N GLN A 175 21.90 -7.52 -12.02
CA GLN A 175 21.63 -6.12 -11.77
C GLN A 175 20.15 -5.72 -11.96
N ASP A 176 19.36 -6.42 -12.78
CA ASP A 176 17.93 -6.08 -13.01
C ASP A 176 16.95 -6.78 -12.07
N MET A 177 17.45 -7.70 -11.24
CA MET A 177 16.81 -8.04 -9.98
C MET A 177 17.26 -7.02 -8.93
N GLN A 178 16.85 -5.75 -9.07
CA GLN A 178 16.78 -4.90 -7.89
C GLN A 178 15.78 -5.57 -6.95
N PRO A 179 16.20 -6.10 -5.78
CA PRO A 179 15.26 -6.31 -4.71
C PRO A 179 14.88 -4.89 -4.30
N LYS A 180 13.67 -4.44 -4.67
CA LYS A 180 13.05 -3.35 -3.93
C LYS A 180 13.02 -3.80 -2.47
N GLU A 181 13.96 -3.26 -1.70
CA GLU A 181 14.07 -3.35 -0.25
C GLU A 181 13.94 -4.77 0.32
N GLY A 182 14.80 -5.67 -0.15
CA GLY A 182 15.14 -6.86 0.63
C GLY A 182 15.99 -6.42 1.82
N LYS A 183 15.38 -6.08 2.96
CA LYS A 183 16.09 -5.94 4.24
C LYS A 183 16.92 -7.21 4.41
N LYS A 184 18.24 -7.12 4.25
CA LYS A 184 19.16 -8.18 4.68
C LYS A 184 18.89 -8.32 6.18
N VAL A 185 18.11 -9.34 6.56
CA VAL A 185 17.89 -9.64 7.97
C VAL A 185 19.25 -10.09 8.49
N MET A 186 19.98 -9.14 9.07
CA MET A 186 21.24 -9.40 9.72
C MET A 186 20.90 -10.31 10.89
N ILE A 187 21.22 -11.60 10.74
CA ILE A 187 20.91 -12.59 11.75
C ILE A 187 21.82 -12.32 12.94
N THR A 188 21.25 -11.75 14.00
CA THR A 188 21.96 -11.43 15.24
C THR A 188 21.87 -12.64 16.16
N CYS A 189 23.02 -13.10 16.61
CA CYS A 189 23.10 -14.19 17.56
C CYS A 189 22.42 -13.78 18.88
N HIS A 190 21.39 -14.52 19.32
CA HIS A 190 20.68 -14.24 20.58
C HIS A 190 21.58 -14.43 21.83
N PHE A 191 22.73 -15.11 21.68
CA PHE A 191 23.65 -15.38 22.79
C PHE A 191 24.75 -14.31 22.92
N CYS A 192 25.37 -13.86 21.82
CA CYS A 192 26.46 -12.87 21.87
C CYS A 192 26.10 -11.48 21.32
N GLY A 193 24.93 -11.30 20.73
CA GLY A 193 24.50 -10.02 20.16
C GLY A 193 25.24 -9.60 18.88
N GLU A 194 26.18 -10.42 18.38
CA GLU A 194 26.93 -10.14 17.16
C GLU A 194 26.17 -10.65 15.92
N GLY A 195 26.17 -9.86 14.85
CA GLY A 195 25.53 -10.18 13.58
C GLY A 195 26.36 -11.13 12.73
N GLY A 196 25.69 -12.02 11.97
CA GLY A 196 26.32 -12.84 10.92
C GLY A 196 26.33 -14.35 11.18
N HIS A 197 25.85 -14.82 12.32
CA HIS A 197 25.74 -16.25 12.65
C HIS A 197 24.53 -16.57 13.52
N LYS A 198 24.03 -17.81 13.46
CA LYS A 198 23.00 -18.32 14.40
C LYS A 198 23.65 -18.68 15.74
N ALA A 199 22.88 -18.58 16.84
CA ALA A 199 23.35 -18.90 18.20
C ALA A 199 24.01 -20.28 18.34
N ILE A 200 23.55 -21.24 17.53
CA ILE A 200 24.07 -22.62 17.46
C ILE A 200 25.55 -22.67 17.02
N TYR A 201 25.99 -21.70 16.21
CA TYR A 201 27.35 -21.58 15.69
C TYR A 201 28.15 -20.47 16.40
N CYS A 202 27.69 -20.03 17.58
CA CYS A 202 28.37 -19.00 18.34
C CYS A 202 29.53 -19.59 19.13
N ASN A 203 30.75 -19.11 18.89
CA ASN A 203 31.95 -19.53 19.62
C ASN A 203 31.97 -19.09 21.09
N LYS A 204 31.04 -18.23 21.52
CA LYS A 204 30.94 -17.76 22.91
C LYS A 204 29.94 -18.56 23.76
N MET A 205 29.23 -19.53 23.19
CA MET A 205 28.23 -20.33 23.91
C MET A 205 28.88 -21.48 24.71
N PRO A 206 28.61 -21.65 26.02
CA PRO A 206 29.13 -22.75 26.83
C PRO A 206 28.50 -24.10 26.39
N ALA A 207 29.28 -25.18 26.48
CA ALA A 207 28.94 -26.49 25.94
C ALA A 207 27.60 -27.05 26.48
N ASP A 208 27.32 -26.86 27.77
CA ASP A 208 26.07 -27.31 28.42
C ASP A 208 24.81 -26.65 27.82
N ALA A 209 24.91 -25.40 27.39
CA ALA A 209 23.78 -24.67 26.76
C ALA A 209 23.57 -25.09 25.29
N LYS A 210 24.61 -25.60 24.64
CA LYS A 210 24.57 -26.09 23.26
C LYS A 210 23.80 -27.41 23.17
N GLU A 211 23.99 -28.29 24.15
CA GLU A 211 23.29 -29.58 24.23
C GLU A 211 21.79 -29.42 24.54
N ALA A 212 21.43 -28.44 25.38
CA ALA A 212 20.04 -28.13 25.69
C ALA A 212 19.26 -27.62 24.45
N GLN A 213 19.90 -26.83 23.59
CA GLN A 213 19.27 -26.29 22.40
C GLN A 213 19.16 -27.32 21.27
N VAL A 214 20.11 -28.24 21.15
CA VAL A 214 20.02 -29.39 20.24
C VAL A 214 18.92 -30.38 20.66
N ARG A 215 18.73 -30.61 21.97
CA ARG A 215 17.61 -31.42 22.48
C ARG A 215 16.24 -30.83 22.14
N LEU A 216 16.09 -29.51 22.25
CA LEU A 216 14.86 -28.80 21.88
C LEU A 216 14.55 -28.86 20.37
N GLU A 217 15.57 -28.88 19.50
CA GLU A 217 15.37 -29.04 18.05
C GLU A 217 15.02 -30.48 17.63
N MET A 218 15.45 -31.51 18.39
CA MET A 218 15.11 -32.92 18.08
C MET A 218 13.66 -33.30 18.44
N GLU A 219 13.02 -32.65 19.42
CA GLU A 219 11.62 -32.93 19.78
C GLU A 219 10.60 -32.15 18.93
N GLY A 220 11.04 -31.15 18.16
CA GLY A 220 10.22 -30.25 17.35
C GLY A 220 10.19 -30.56 15.85
N GLY A 221 10.06 -31.83 15.46
CA GLY A 221 9.98 -32.21 14.04
C GLY A 221 8.57 -32.03 13.46
N SER A 222 8.27 -30.89 12.83
CA SER A 222 7.25 -30.73 11.77
C SER A 222 7.23 -29.31 11.19
N HIS A 223 7.29 -29.21 9.86
CA HIS A 223 7.22 -27.98 9.05
C HIS A 223 6.28 -26.89 9.60
N ALA A 224 6.84 -25.76 10.03
CA ALA A 224 6.13 -24.49 10.11
C ALA A 224 6.99 -23.38 9.50
N SER A 225 6.53 -22.87 8.35
CA SER A 225 7.06 -21.68 7.69
C SER A 225 7.05 -20.51 8.67
N HIS A 226 8.24 -20.03 9.07
CA HIS A 226 8.37 -18.82 9.86
C HIS A 226 7.93 -17.58 9.06
N HIS A 227 6.67 -17.18 9.24
CA HIS A 227 6.28 -15.79 9.05
C HIS A 227 6.90 -14.96 10.18
N HIS A 228 7.83 -14.07 9.81
CA HIS A 228 8.41 -13.07 10.71
C HIS A 228 7.31 -12.06 11.10
N LEU A 229 6.77 -12.15 12.32
CA LEU A 229 5.98 -11.08 12.92
C LEU A 229 6.92 -10.16 13.70
N ASN A 230 7.03 -8.92 13.23
CA ASN A 230 7.71 -7.82 13.93
C ASN A 230 6.90 -7.48 15.20
N VAL A 231 7.47 -7.71 16.39
CA VAL A 231 6.90 -7.28 17.66
C VAL A 231 7.60 -5.98 18.09
N HIS A 232 7.02 -4.85 17.70
CA HIS A 232 7.17 -3.61 18.45
C HIS A 232 5.77 -3.02 18.64
N ASN A 233 5.48 -2.64 19.89
CA ASN A 233 4.21 -2.21 20.48
C ASN A 233 3.29 -3.33 21.01
N GLY A 234 3.63 -3.84 22.20
CA GLY A 234 2.67 -4.54 23.05
C GLY A 234 1.63 -3.54 23.62
N PRO A 235 0.34 -3.90 23.72
CA PRO A 235 -0.65 -3.09 24.42
C PRO A 235 -0.36 -3.05 25.93
N PRO A 236 -0.82 -2.03 26.68
CA PRO A 236 -0.59 -1.98 28.11
C PRO A 236 -1.30 -3.13 28.83
N THR A 237 -0.68 -3.55 29.93
CA THR A 237 -1.11 -4.62 30.83
C THR A 237 -2.57 -4.47 31.24
N ARG A 238 -3.42 -5.46 30.89
CA ARG A 238 -4.81 -5.54 31.34
C ARG A 238 -4.86 -5.89 32.83
N GLY A 239 -5.70 -5.17 33.57
CA GLY A 239 -6.00 -5.42 34.98
C GLY A 239 -6.67 -6.79 35.24
N PRO A 240 -7.09 -7.03 36.50
CA PRO A 240 -7.56 -8.34 36.96
C PRO A 240 -8.69 -8.88 36.07
N GLN A 241 -8.55 -10.12 35.60
CA GLN A 241 -9.54 -10.74 34.71
C GLN A 241 -10.86 -10.94 35.46
N LYS A 242 -11.94 -10.34 34.94
CA LYS A 242 -13.30 -10.59 35.42
C LYS A 242 -13.68 -12.05 35.14
N PRO A 243 -14.45 -12.71 36.03
CA PRO A 243 -14.92 -14.07 35.84
C PRO A 243 -15.74 -14.19 34.54
N LEU A 244 -15.59 -15.31 33.84
CA LEU A 244 -16.13 -15.53 32.48
C LEU A 244 -17.65 -15.30 32.37
N GLU A 245 -18.37 -15.47 33.47
CA GLU A 245 -19.82 -15.29 33.60
C GLU A 245 -20.29 -13.83 33.48
N GLU A 246 -19.42 -12.87 33.80
CA GLU A 246 -19.74 -11.43 33.66
C GLU A 246 -19.39 -10.90 32.26
N VAL A 247 -18.71 -11.71 31.43
CA VAL A 247 -18.23 -11.31 30.11
C VAL A 247 -19.34 -11.49 29.07
N THR A 248 -19.87 -10.37 28.59
CA THR A 248 -20.85 -10.33 27.50
C THR A 248 -20.16 -10.35 26.14
N CYS A 249 -20.55 -11.28 25.28
CA CYS A 249 -20.02 -11.37 23.92
C CYS A 249 -20.57 -10.25 23.03
N TYR A 250 -19.68 -9.39 22.52
CA TYR A 250 -20.04 -8.29 21.61
C TYR A 250 -20.66 -8.73 20.27
N LYS A 251 -20.60 -10.03 19.91
CA LYS A 251 -21.18 -10.54 18.66
C LYS A 251 -22.63 -10.99 18.81
N CYS A 252 -22.95 -11.66 19.92
CA CYS A 252 -24.25 -12.30 20.12
C CYS A 252 -25.03 -11.77 21.34
N GLY A 253 -24.45 -10.87 22.13
CA GLY A 253 -25.07 -10.28 23.31
C GLY A 253 -25.20 -11.22 24.51
N THR A 254 -24.79 -12.49 24.41
CA THR A 254 -24.91 -13.46 25.52
C THR A 254 -23.66 -13.46 26.40
N LYS A 255 -23.85 -13.68 27.71
CA LYS A 255 -22.78 -13.74 28.71
C LYS A 255 -22.11 -15.12 28.74
N GLY A 256 -20.90 -15.23 29.29
CA GLY A 256 -20.21 -16.51 29.49
C GLY A 256 -19.10 -16.84 28.48
N HIS A 257 -18.84 -16.00 27.48
CA HIS A 257 -17.76 -16.23 26.51
C HIS A 257 -17.28 -14.96 25.81
N TYR A 258 -16.04 -14.97 25.34
CA TYR A 258 -15.45 -13.89 24.54
C TYR A 258 -15.81 -14.02 23.05
N ALA A 259 -15.85 -12.89 22.34
CA ALA A 259 -16.21 -12.79 20.91
C ALA A 259 -15.42 -13.73 19.97
N ASN A 260 -14.21 -14.15 20.36
CA ASN A 260 -13.37 -15.07 19.60
C ASN A 260 -13.79 -16.54 19.73
N LYS A 261 -14.60 -16.87 20.75
CA LYS A 261 -15.14 -18.21 21.03
C LYS A 261 -16.68 -18.19 20.96
N CYS A 262 -17.23 -17.37 20.06
CA CYS A 262 -18.68 -17.25 19.92
C CYS A 262 -19.24 -18.47 19.17
N PRO A 263 -20.17 -19.24 19.79
CA PRO A 263 -20.73 -20.45 19.17
C PRO A 263 -21.62 -20.13 17.96
N LYS A 264 -22.10 -18.88 17.84
CA LYS A 264 -22.88 -18.40 16.67
C LYS A 264 -22.00 -18.05 15.45
N GLY A 265 -20.68 -18.29 15.54
CA GLY A 265 -19.74 -18.06 14.44
C GLY A 265 -19.54 -16.57 14.08
N HIS A 266 -18.92 -16.32 12.93
CA HIS A 266 -18.57 -14.95 12.50
C HIS A 266 -19.79 -14.09 12.11
N LEU A 267 -20.93 -14.72 11.78
CA LEU A 267 -22.13 -14.07 11.25
C LEU A 267 -23.20 -13.71 12.32
N ALA A 268 -22.89 -13.91 13.61
CA ALA A 268 -23.81 -13.70 14.73
C ALA A 268 -24.37 -12.25 14.86
N PHE A 269 -23.72 -11.28 14.21
CA PHE A 269 -24.14 -9.88 14.23
C PHE A 269 -25.47 -9.62 13.50
N LEU A 270 -25.86 -10.50 12.57
CA LEU A 270 -27.07 -10.33 11.74
C LEU A 270 -28.36 -10.65 12.49
N SER A 271 -28.31 -11.40 13.60
CA SER A 271 -29.52 -11.81 14.33
C SER A 271 -30.15 -10.73 15.22
N HIS A 272 -29.55 -9.53 15.29
CA HIS A 272 -30.09 -8.40 16.07
C HIS A 272 -30.94 -7.43 15.24
N ALA A 273 -31.11 -7.67 13.93
CA ALA A 273 -31.84 -6.75 13.05
C ALA A 273 -33.33 -7.10 12.85
N SER A 274 -33.83 -8.19 13.44
CA SER A 274 -35.21 -8.64 13.26
C SER A 274 -35.88 -8.92 14.60
N GLY A 275 -36.37 -7.88 15.28
CA GLY A 275 -37.30 -8.03 16.39
C GLY A 275 -37.31 -6.86 17.38
N GLY A 276 -38.39 -6.06 17.32
CA GLY A 276 -38.95 -5.42 18.51
C GLY A 276 -38.67 -3.94 18.68
N ALA A 277 -39.60 -3.12 18.17
CA ALA A 277 -39.88 -1.79 18.67
C ALA A 277 -40.12 -1.81 20.19
N GLY A 278 -39.46 -0.92 20.91
CA GLY A 278 -39.67 -0.69 22.35
C GLY A 278 -39.29 0.75 22.68
N GLN A 279 -40.31 1.57 22.90
CA GLN A 279 -40.23 2.98 23.25
C GLN A 279 -39.36 3.18 24.50
N ASN A 280 -38.49 4.19 24.48
CA ASN A 280 -38.05 4.82 25.72
C ASN A 280 -37.93 6.34 25.51
N PRO A 281 -38.83 7.15 26.11
CA PRO A 281 -38.86 8.59 25.93
C PRO A 281 -37.93 9.22 26.97
N ASN A 282 -36.66 9.44 26.63
CA ASN A 282 -35.83 10.40 27.34
C ASN A 282 -34.54 10.64 26.56
N TYR A 283 -34.58 11.57 25.61
CA TYR A 283 -33.44 12.43 25.34
C TYR A 283 -33.93 13.69 24.60
N ARG A 284 -34.09 14.76 25.38
CA ARG A 284 -34.23 16.13 24.86
C ARG A 284 -32.81 16.63 24.56
N ARG A 285 -32.52 16.95 23.30
CA ARG A 285 -31.70 18.09 22.90
C ARG A 285 -32.02 18.45 21.46
#